data_AF-A0A969VSA1-F1
#
_entry.id   AF-A0A969VSA1-F1
#
_cell.length_a   1.000
_cell.length_b   1.000
_cell.length_c   1.000
_cell.angle_alpha   90.00
_cell.angle_beta   90.00
_cell.angle_gamma   90.00
#
_symmetry.space_group_name_H-M   'P 1'
#
loop_
_entity.id
_entity.type
_entity.pdbx_description
1 polymer ?
#
loop_
_entity_poly.entity_id
_entity_poly.type
_entity_poly.pdbx_seq_one_letter_code
_entity_poly.pdbx_strand_id
1 'polypeptide(L)'
;MKNKYLNIFLTFLKFGFLAFGGPVAQINMIREKLIKVERWVDQKRFNRALSLYQVLPGPEAHEMCVYLGMVRAGRLGGFLAGLGFMLPGFTFIMILAYFYNRLGPVVLLPLFMGAKPAVAALIVRASHKISEHILINKELILIGILSFILTWLGLNFLVNILIGGLCYYLCIKKNKILAILIALLSILIATMGYLNIEVFQYFSPPESELGLFLQGLKAGLLSFGGAYTALPFLKSGIVGHYQGVDEDVFFDGIALTGVIPAPLLMFGTFLGYMARGWSGGLLITIAIFLPAFLFTLIGHKYFERILKHKPLHAFLDGVSAGV
;
A
#
# COMPACT_ATOMS: atom_id res chain seq x y z
N MET A 1 7.42 -30.54 -15.77
CA MET A 1 7.26 -29.63 -14.60
C MET A 1 7.92 -28.25 -14.79
N LYS A 2 9.19 -28.14 -15.26
CA LYS A 2 9.87 -26.84 -15.49
C LYS A 2 9.09 -25.84 -16.37
N ASN A 3 8.45 -26.31 -17.45
CA ASN A 3 7.68 -25.44 -18.35
C ASN A 3 6.47 -24.75 -17.70
N LYS A 4 5.90 -25.32 -16.62
CA LYS A 4 4.72 -24.74 -15.96
C LYS A 4 5.08 -23.48 -15.16
N TYR A 5 6.13 -23.57 -14.34
CA TYR A 5 6.59 -22.47 -13.49
C TYR A 5 7.17 -21.31 -14.32
N LEU A 6 7.94 -21.63 -15.36
CA LEU A 6 8.45 -20.63 -16.29
C LEU A 6 7.32 -19.91 -17.03
N ASN A 7 6.31 -20.64 -17.50
CA ASN A 7 5.15 -20.03 -18.17
C ASN A 7 4.40 -19.08 -17.22
N ILE A 8 4.18 -19.49 -15.96
CA ILE A 8 3.60 -18.61 -14.94
C ILE A 8 4.44 -17.34 -14.78
N PHE A 9 5.74 -17.49 -14.50
CA PHE A 9 6.63 -16.35 -14.33
C PHE A 9 6.60 -15.41 -15.55
N LEU A 10 6.75 -15.93 -16.76
CA LEU A 10 6.74 -15.14 -18.00
C LEU A 10 5.39 -14.47 -18.26
N THR A 11 4.27 -15.11 -17.91
CA THR A 11 2.93 -14.52 -18.04
C THR A 11 2.80 -13.30 -17.14
N PHE A 12 3.18 -13.43 -15.87
CA PHE A 12 3.11 -12.31 -14.93
C PHE A 12 4.21 -11.26 -15.18
N LEU A 13 5.36 -11.66 -15.71
CA LEU A 13 6.40 -10.74 -16.20
C LEU A 13 5.85 -9.83 -17.30
N LYS A 14 5.10 -10.37 -18.25
CA LYS A 14 4.41 -9.57 -19.27
C LYS A 14 3.39 -8.60 -18.68
N PHE A 15 2.64 -9.02 -17.66
CA PHE A 15 1.76 -8.09 -16.95
C PHE A 15 2.53 -6.97 -16.25
N GLY A 16 3.68 -7.26 -15.66
CA GLY A 16 4.55 -6.25 -15.06
C GLY A 16 5.02 -5.20 -16.07
N PHE A 17 5.43 -5.62 -17.28
CA PHE A 17 5.80 -4.70 -18.38
C PHE A 17 4.65 -3.82 -18.86
N LEU A 18 3.40 -4.28 -18.67
CA LEU A 18 2.18 -3.60 -19.13
C LEU A 18 1.42 -2.93 -17.98
N ALA A 19 2.02 -2.82 -16.79
CA ALA A 19 1.36 -2.38 -15.56
C ALA A 19 1.08 -0.86 -15.50
N PHE A 20 0.65 -0.25 -16.60
CA PHE A 20 0.22 1.15 -16.68
C PHE A 20 -1.19 1.36 -16.11
N GLY A 21 -1.52 2.62 -15.78
CA GLY A 21 -2.90 3.03 -15.49
C GLY A 21 -3.42 2.70 -14.07
N GLY A 22 -2.52 2.33 -13.15
CA GLY A 22 -2.85 2.10 -11.74
C GLY A 22 -3.63 0.81 -11.47
N PRO A 23 -4.10 0.60 -10.21
CA PRO A 23 -4.62 -0.70 -9.77
C PRO A 23 -5.82 -1.21 -10.58
N VAL A 24 -6.74 -0.32 -10.98
CA VAL A 24 -7.95 -0.72 -11.72
C VAL A 24 -7.61 -1.22 -13.13
N ALA A 25 -6.71 -0.53 -13.83
CA ALA A 25 -6.26 -0.96 -15.15
C ALA A 25 -5.52 -2.30 -15.06
N GLN A 26 -4.63 -2.44 -14.08
CA GLN A 26 -3.88 -3.67 -13.83
C GLN A 26 -4.82 -4.85 -13.52
N ILE A 27 -5.80 -4.67 -12.63
CA ILE A 27 -6.80 -5.70 -12.30
C ILE A 27 -7.63 -6.08 -13.52
N ASN A 28 -8.04 -5.12 -14.34
CA ASN A 28 -8.81 -5.38 -15.56
C ASN A 28 -7.99 -6.16 -16.59
N MET A 29 -6.71 -5.80 -16.80
CA MET A 29 -5.79 -6.55 -17.66
C MET A 29 -5.63 -8.01 -17.19
N ILE A 30 -5.39 -8.21 -15.89
CA ILE A 30 -5.27 -9.54 -15.28
C ILE A 30 -6.57 -10.33 -15.48
N ARG A 31 -7.73 -9.69 -15.22
CA ARG A 31 -9.05 -10.28 -15.40
C ARG A 31 -9.27 -10.74 -16.83
N GLU A 32 -9.03 -9.88 -17.81
CA GLU A 32 -9.23 -10.18 -19.22
C GLU A 32 -8.37 -11.37 -19.66
N LYS A 33 -7.07 -11.34 -19.36
CA LYS A 33 -6.16 -12.39 -19.79
C LYS A 33 -6.43 -13.70 -19.05
N LEU A 34 -6.60 -13.70 -17.74
CA LEU A 34 -6.68 -14.94 -16.95
C LEU A 34 -8.07 -15.57 -16.94
N ILE A 35 -9.14 -14.81 -17.18
CA ILE A 35 -10.50 -15.36 -17.29
C ILE A 35 -10.85 -15.69 -18.74
N LYS A 36 -10.70 -14.72 -19.67
CA LYS A 36 -11.20 -14.89 -21.04
C LYS A 36 -10.26 -15.70 -21.92
N VAL A 37 -8.96 -15.40 -21.86
CA VAL A 37 -7.96 -15.99 -22.76
C VAL A 37 -7.40 -17.30 -22.20
N GLU A 38 -6.79 -17.25 -21.02
CA GLU A 38 -6.10 -18.39 -20.43
C GLU A 38 -7.02 -19.32 -19.63
N ARG A 39 -8.19 -18.83 -19.20
CA ARG A 39 -9.21 -19.57 -18.42
C ARG A 39 -8.67 -20.26 -17.17
N TRP A 40 -7.77 -19.61 -16.44
CA TRP A 40 -7.19 -20.14 -15.20
C TRP A 40 -8.16 -20.08 -14.02
N VAL A 41 -9.13 -19.17 -14.06
CA VAL A 41 -10.08 -18.92 -12.98
C VAL A 41 -11.41 -18.45 -13.56
N ASP A 42 -12.52 -18.79 -12.90
CA ASP A 42 -13.85 -18.27 -13.24
C ASP A 42 -14.11 -16.89 -12.63
N GLN A 43 -15.15 -16.21 -13.13
CA GLN A 43 -15.53 -14.86 -12.70
C GLN A 43 -15.91 -14.79 -11.21
N LYS A 44 -16.60 -15.80 -10.69
CA LYS A 44 -17.07 -15.81 -9.29
C LYS A 44 -15.89 -15.89 -8.33
N ARG A 45 -14.94 -16.78 -8.63
CA ARG A 45 -13.72 -16.97 -7.84
C ARG A 45 -12.79 -15.77 -7.94
N PHE A 46 -12.64 -15.17 -9.12
CA PHE A 46 -11.89 -13.92 -9.30
C PHE A 46 -12.47 -12.79 -8.45
N ASN A 47 -13.78 -12.56 -8.54
CA ASN A 47 -14.44 -11.48 -7.80
C ASN A 47 -14.34 -11.69 -6.28
N ARG A 48 -14.51 -12.94 -5.80
CA ARG A 48 -14.35 -13.25 -4.37
C ARG A 48 -12.93 -12.95 -3.87
N ALA A 49 -11.91 -13.35 -4.63
CA ALA A 49 -10.52 -13.06 -4.29
C ALA A 49 -10.25 -11.55 -4.31
N LEU A 50 -10.74 -10.84 -5.33
CA LEU A 50 -10.60 -9.39 -5.41
C LEU A 50 -11.23 -8.69 -4.20
N SER A 51 -12.46 -9.07 -3.80
CA SER A 51 -13.10 -8.51 -2.62
C SER A 51 -12.31 -8.76 -1.34
N LEU A 52 -11.66 -9.92 -1.20
CA LEU A 52 -10.78 -10.20 -0.06
C LEU A 52 -9.57 -9.25 -0.05
N TYR A 53 -8.87 -9.09 -1.17
CA TYR A 53 -7.67 -8.26 -1.26
C TYR A 53 -7.94 -6.76 -1.24
N GLN A 54 -9.16 -6.32 -1.53
CA GLN A 54 -9.57 -4.93 -1.33
C GLN A 54 -9.70 -4.54 0.15
N VAL A 55 -9.90 -5.52 1.04
CA VAL A 55 -10.02 -5.28 2.48
C VAL A 55 -8.68 -5.48 3.20
N LEU A 56 -7.79 -6.30 2.65
CA LEU A 56 -6.46 -6.53 3.23
C LEU A 56 -5.50 -5.40 2.88
N PRO A 57 -4.50 -5.12 3.75
CA PRO A 57 -3.49 -4.13 3.44
C PRO A 57 -2.51 -4.68 2.40
N GLY A 58 -2.28 -3.90 1.34
CA GLY A 58 -1.33 -4.24 0.29
C GLY A 58 -1.75 -3.78 -1.11
N PRO A 59 -0.86 -4.01 -2.10
CA PRO A 59 -1.16 -3.73 -3.50
C PRO A 59 -2.05 -4.84 -4.08
N GLU A 60 -3.33 -4.56 -4.28
CA GLU A 60 -4.35 -5.58 -4.59
C GLU A 60 -4.06 -6.31 -5.91
N ALA A 61 -3.54 -5.60 -6.91
CA ALA A 61 -3.16 -6.19 -8.19
C ALA A 61 -2.04 -7.23 -8.04
N HIS A 62 -1.06 -6.96 -7.19
CA HIS A 62 0.03 -7.90 -6.91
C HIS A 62 -0.47 -9.10 -6.11
N GLU A 63 -1.29 -8.88 -5.07
CA GLU A 63 -1.88 -9.99 -4.31
C GLU A 63 -2.75 -10.90 -5.18
N MET A 64 -3.50 -10.32 -6.13
CA MET A 64 -4.22 -11.07 -7.14
C MET A 64 -3.28 -11.91 -8.03
N CYS A 65 -2.13 -11.37 -8.44
CA CYS A 65 -1.11 -12.15 -9.16
C CYS A 65 -0.60 -13.33 -8.34
N VAL A 66 -0.21 -13.09 -7.08
CA VAL A 66 0.27 -14.15 -6.17
C VAL A 66 -0.82 -15.20 -5.95
N TYR A 67 -2.07 -14.78 -5.74
CA TYR A 67 -3.20 -15.69 -5.54
C TYR A 67 -3.45 -16.55 -6.78
N LEU A 68 -3.54 -15.95 -7.96
CA LEU A 68 -3.85 -16.68 -9.20
C LEU A 68 -2.71 -17.62 -9.61
N GLY A 69 -1.45 -17.21 -9.38
CA GLY A 69 -0.30 -18.10 -9.50
C GLY A 69 -0.38 -19.28 -8.51
N MET A 70 -0.82 -19.01 -7.27
CA MET A 70 -0.99 -20.04 -6.25
C MET A 70 -2.09 -21.03 -6.61
N VAL A 71 -3.21 -20.55 -7.16
CA VAL A 71 -4.29 -21.40 -7.69
C VAL A 71 -3.78 -22.28 -8.84
N ARG A 72 -2.88 -21.76 -9.69
CA ARG A 72 -2.39 -22.49 -10.86
C ARG A 72 -1.35 -23.55 -10.52
N ALA A 73 -0.39 -23.29 -9.62
CA ALA A 73 0.73 -24.20 -9.34
C ALA A 73 1.17 -24.26 -7.88
N GLY A 74 0.26 -24.02 -6.94
CA GLY A 74 0.56 -24.02 -5.51
C GLY A 74 1.44 -22.83 -5.11
N ARG A 75 1.93 -22.83 -3.86
CA ARG A 75 2.65 -21.68 -3.28
C ARG A 75 3.83 -21.18 -4.13
N LEU A 76 4.60 -22.09 -4.73
CA LEU A 76 5.69 -21.71 -5.64
C LEU A 76 5.19 -20.99 -6.90
N GLY A 77 4.05 -21.41 -7.45
CA GLY A 77 3.39 -20.70 -8.55
C GLY A 77 2.99 -19.28 -8.16
N GLY A 78 2.48 -19.10 -6.93
CA GLY A 78 2.12 -17.78 -6.40
C GLY A 78 3.35 -16.88 -6.20
N PHE A 79 4.41 -17.42 -5.62
CA PHE A 79 5.67 -16.69 -5.43
C PHE A 79 6.24 -16.22 -6.76
N LEU A 80 6.35 -17.10 -7.76
CA LEU A 80 6.84 -16.75 -9.10
C LEU A 80 5.92 -15.78 -9.83
N ALA A 81 4.60 -15.86 -9.63
CA ALA A 81 3.66 -14.91 -10.20
C ALA A 81 3.84 -13.50 -9.64
N GLY A 82 3.96 -13.36 -8.31
CA GLY A 82 4.23 -12.08 -7.67
C GLY A 82 5.57 -11.49 -8.10
N LEU A 83 6.64 -12.30 -8.08
CA LEU A 83 7.96 -11.86 -8.54
C LEU A 83 7.92 -11.43 -10.01
N GLY A 84 7.31 -12.23 -10.89
CA GLY A 84 7.16 -11.87 -12.30
C GLY A 84 6.47 -10.53 -12.47
N PHE A 85 5.37 -10.29 -11.75
CA PHE A 85 4.64 -9.02 -11.84
C PHE A 85 5.44 -7.81 -11.35
N MET A 86 6.23 -7.96 -10.28
CA MET A 86 6.99 -6.84 -9.69
C MET A 86 8.30 -6.52 -10.42
N LEU A 87 8.97 -7.53 -10.98
CA LEU A 87 10.36 -7.42 -11.45
C LEU A 87 10.57 -6.33 -12.53
N PRO A 88 9.67 -6.14 -13.52
CA PRO A 88 9.82 -5.08 -14.52
C PRO A 88 9.76 -3.70 -13.88
N GLY A 89 8.74 -3.44 -13.06
CA GLY A 89 8.58 -2.17 -12.34
C GLY A 89 9.75 -1.88 -11.39
N PHE A 90 10.25 -2.92 -10.70
CA PHE A 90 11.45 -2.82 -9.86
C PHE A 90 12.66 -2.37 -10.68
N THR A 91 12.91 -3.07 -11.78
CA THR A 91 14.06 -2.80 -12.63
C THR A 91 14.00 -1.40 -13.22
N PHE A 92 12.84 -0.98 -13.74
CA PHE A 92 12.65 0.35 -14.29
C PHE A 92 12.85 1.45 -13.24
N ILE A 93 12.30 1.28 -12.04
CA ILE A 93 12.44 2.28 -10.98
C ILE A 93 13.87 2.33 -10.45
N MET A 94 14.56 1.20 -10.31
CA MET A 94 15.97 1.17 -9.90
C MET A 94 16.86 1.88 -10.92
N ILE A 95 16.66 1.63 -12.21
CA ILE A 95 17.39 2.31 -13.29
C ILE A 95 17.10 3.82 -13.27
N LEU A 96 15.83 4.19 -13.13
CA LEU A 96 15.41 5.58 -13.06
C LEU A 96 16.03 6.30 -11.85
N ALA A 97 15.97 5.70 -10.67
CA ALA A 97 16.54 6.25 -9.44
C ALA A 97 18.07 6.41 -9.57
N TYR A 98 18.75 5.47 -10.22
CA TYR A 98 20.17 5.57 -10.53
C TYR A 98 20.49 6.79 -11.41
N PHE A 99 19.73 7.00 -12.49
CA PHE A 99 19.94 8.15 -13.37
C PHE A 99 19.57 9.47 -12.69
N TYR A 100 18.47 9.51 -11.93
CA TYR A 100 18.06 10.68 -11.16
C TYR A 100 19.16 11.11 -10.19
N ASN A 101 19.74 10.17 -9.43
CA ASN A 101 20.84 10.46 -8.49
C ASN A 101 22.09 11.01 -9.17
N ARG A 102 22.38 10.59 -10.40
CA ARG A 102 23.60 10.98 -11.13
C ARG A 102 23.46 12.28 -11.90
N LEU A 103 22.32 12.49 -12.55
CA LEU A 103 22.08 13.66 -13.41
C LEU A 103 21.69 14.90 -12.60
N GLY A 104 21.19 14.69 -11.37
CA GLY A 104 20.67 15.75 -10.51
C GLY A 104 19.31 16.27 -10.99
N PRO A 105 18.53 16.88 -10.08
CA PRO A 105 17.17 17.37 -10.39
C PRO A 105 17.16 18.48 -11.46
N VAL A 106 18.27 19.22 -11.60
CA VAL A 106 18.39 20.40 -12.50
C VAL A 106 18.19 20.06 -13.98
N VAL A 107 18.56 18.87 -14.44
CA VAL A 107 18.40 18.47 -15.86
C VAL A 107 16.95 18.11 -16.20
N LEU A 108 16.15 17.72 -15.19
CA LEU A 108 14.77 17.27 -15.36
C LEU A 108 13.74 18.34 -14.92
N LEU A 109 14.20 19.49 -14.42
CA LEU A 109 13.37 20.56 -13.88
C LEU A 109 12.17 20.97 -14.76
N PRO A 110 12.29 21.14 -16.10
CA PRO A 110 11.16 21.50 -16.95
C PRO A 110 10.07 20.42 -17.02
N LEU A 111 10.45 19.15 -16.85
CA LEU A 111 9.53 18.01 -16.78
C LEU A 111 8.78 17.99 -15.43
N PHE A 112 9.39 18.55 -14.38
CA PHE A 112 8.88 18.52 -13.00
C PHE A 112 8.20 19.81 -12.52
N MET A 113 8.21 20.91 -13.30
CA MET A 113 7.46 22.12 -12.92
C MET A 113 5.94 21.86 -12.77
N GLY A 114 5.42 20.86 -13.50
CA GLY A 114 4.04 20.37 -13.35
C GLY A 114 3.87 19.20 -12.38
N ALA A 115 4.95 18.64 -11.81
CA ALA A 115 4.92 17.44 -10.98
C ALA A 115 4.16 17.67 -9.68
N LYS A 116 4.50 18.70 -8.91
CA LYS A 116 3.85 19.01 -7.63
C LYS A 116 2.32 19.15 -7.75
N PRO A 117 1.76 19.97 -8.67
CA PRO A 117 0.30 20.06 -8.82
C PRO A 117 -0.31 18.76 -9.38
N ALA A 118 0.40 18.01 -10.24
CA ALA A 118 -0.09 16.71 -10.72
C ALA A 118 -0.15 15.66 -9.60
N VAL A 119 0.86 15.62 -8.72
CA VAL A 119 0.90 14.74 -7.55
C VAL A 119 -0.20 15.14 -6.56
N ALA A 120 -0.39 16.42 -6.30
CA ALA A 120 -1.50 16.90 -5.46
C ALA A 120 -2.86 16.47 -6.03
N ALA A 121 -3.08 16.66 -7.34
CA ALA A 121 -4.30 16.21 -8.02
C ALA A 121 -4.48 14.68 -7.95
N LEU A 122 -3.38 13.92 -8.07
CA LEU A 122 -3.38 12.46 -7.95
C LEU A 122 -3.74 12.01 -6.53
N ILE A 123 -3.21 12.66 -5.49
CA ILE A 123 -3.55 12.39 -4.08
C ILE A 123 -5.04 12.69 -3.86
N VAL A 124 -5.52 13.87 -4.27
CA VAL A 124 -6.95 14.23 -4.15
C VAL A 124 -7.84 13.21 -4.88
N ARG A 125 -7.46 12.81 -6.10
CA ARG A 125 -8.21 11.80 -6.87
C ARG A 125 -8.20 10.43 -6.19
N ALA A 126 -7.08 10.03 -5.60
CA ALA A 126 -6.95 8.79 -4.86
C ALA A 126 -7.82 8.80 -3.59
N SER A 127 -7.75 9.87 -2.79
CA SER A 127 -8.58 10.07 -1.60
C SER A 127 -10.06 10.05 -1.95
N HIS A 128 -10.47 10.75 -3.01
CA HIS A 128 -11.86 10.74 -3.49
C HIS A 128 -12.32 9.31 -3.82
N LYS A 129 -11.55 8.60 -4.63
CA LYS A 129 -11.90 7.24 -5.07
C LYS A 129 -11.97 6.24 -3.90
N ILE A 130 -11.05 6.33 -2.95
CA ILE A 130 -11.03 5.52 -1.72
C ILE A 130 -12.28 5.84 -0.88
N SER A 131 -12.57 7.13 -0.69
CA SER A 131 -13.73 7.59 0.10
C SER A 131 -15.07 7.12 -0.45
N GLU A 132 -15.26 7.09 -1.78
CA GLU A 132 -16.50 6.62 -2.42
C GLU A 132 -16.85 5.17 -2.06
N HIS A 133 -15.85 4.32 -1.85
CA HIS A 133 -16.03 2.89 -1.62
C HIS A 133 -16.03 2.53 -0.13
N ILE A 134 -15.43 3.37 0.72
CA ILE A 134 -15.28 3.11 2.16
C ILE A 134 -16.30 3.90 2.99
N LEU A 135 -16.56 5.17 2.69
CA LEU A 135 -17.42 6.05 3.49
C LEU A 135 -18.90 5.90 3.11
N ILE A 136 -19.43 4.69 3.21
CA ILE A 136 -20.77 4.32 2.72
C ILE A 136 -21.91 4.60 3.71
N ASN A 137 -21.61 4.80 4.99
CA ASN A 137 -22.62 5.01 6.04
C ASN A 137 -22.21 6.14 7.00
N LYS A 138 -23.18 6.62 7.78
CA LYS A 138 -23.00 7.75 8.70
C LYS A 138 -21.89 7.47 9.73
N GLU A 139 -21.83 6.25 10.26
CA GLU A 139 -20.81 5.86 11.23
C GLU A 139 -19.38 5.93 10.66
N LEU A 140 -19.14 5.43 9.44
CA LEU A 140 -17.83 5.48 8.79
C LEU A 140 -17.45 6.92 8.41
N ILE A 141 -18.40 7.74 7.96
CA ILE A 141 -18.17 9.17 7.70
C ILE A 141 -17.73 9.88 8.98
N LEU A 142 -18.41 9.64 10.11
CA LEU A 142 -18.03 10.22 11.41
C LEU A 142 -16.64 9.78 11.86
N ILE A 143 -16.28 8.51 11.60
CA ILE A 143 -14.93 8.01 11.89
C ILE A 143 -13.89 8.71 11.00
N GLY A 144 -14.14 8.87 9.71
CA GLY A 144 -13.24 9.63 8.83
C GLY A 144 -13.04 11.08 9.28
N ILE A 145 -14.10 11.76 9.68
CA ILE A 145 -14.02 13.13 10.24
C ILE A 145 -13.21 13.14 11.55
N LEU A 146 -13.50 12.21 12.46
CA LEU A 146 -12.75 12.07 13.71
C LEU A 146 -11.26 11.84 13.43
N SER A 147 -10.94 10.92 12.51
CA SER A 147 -9.56 10.61 12.15
C SER A 147 -8.84 11.77 11.50
N PHE A 148 -9.53 12.59 10.70
CA PHE A 148 -8.98 13.84 10.18
C PHE A 148 -8.62 14.81 11.33
N ILE A 149 -9.54 15.03 12.27
CA ILE A 149 -9.32 15.91 13.43
C ILE A 149 -8.17 15.41 14.30
N LEU A 150 -8.12 14.10 14.60
CA LEU A 150 -7.06 13.52 15.41
C LEU A 150 -5.69 13.68 14.74
N THR A 151 -5.61 13.46 13.42
CA THR A 151 -4.36 13.68 12.67
C THR A 151 -3.96 15.16 12.67
N TRP A 152 -4.93 16.07 12.54
CA TRP A 152 -4.69 17.51 12.60
C TRP A 152 -4.16 17.96 13.98
N LEU A 153 -4.61 17.30 15.05
CA LEU A 153 -4.12 17.50 16.41
C LEU A 153 -2.76 16.82 16.67
N GLY A 154 -2.14 16.21 15.66
CA GLY A 154 -0.83 15.56 15.76
C GLY A 154 -0.88 14.13 16.30
N LEU A 155 -2.05 13.50 16.44
CA LEU A 155 -2.13 12.11 16.88
C LEU A 155 -1.42 11.21 15.87
N ASN A 156 -0.62 10.27 16.39
CA ASN A 156 0.08 9.30 15.56
C ASN A 156 -0.91 8.54 14.64
N PHE A 157 -0.59 8.50 13.35
CA PHE A 157 -1.42 7.87 12.32
C PHE A 157 -1.81 6.42 12.65
N LEU A 158 -0.89 5.62 13.19
CA LEU A 158 -1.16 4.22 13.56
C LEU A 158 -2.22 4.11 14.67
N VAL A 159 -2.10 4.95 15.68
CA VAL A 159 -3.05 4.99 16.79
C VAL A 159 -4.42 5.43 16.27
N ASN A 160 -4.43 6.43 15.38
CA ASN A 160 -5.63 6.96 14.76
C ASN A 160 -6.43 5.88 13.99
N ILE A 161 -5.79 5.13 13.09
CA ILE A 161 -6.50 4.09 12.31
C ILE A 161 -7.00 2.94 13.20
N LEU A 162 -6.28 2.60 14.27
CA LEU A 162 -6.71 1.59 15.24
C LEU A 162 -7.93 2.05 16.04
N ILE A 163 -7.99 3.34 16.41
CA ILE A 163 -9.18 3.94 17.03
C ILE A 163 -10.37 3.86 16.08
N GLY A 164 -10.18 4.23 14.80
CA GLY A 164 -11.23 4.13 13.79
C GLY A 164 -11.80 2.71 13.67
N GLY A 165 -10.92 1.71 13.58
CA GLY A 165 -11.30 0.30 13.58
C GLY A 165 -12.07 -0.14 14.82
N LEU A 166 -11.57 0.23 16.01
CA LEU A 166 -12.20 -0.13 17.28
C LEU A 166 -13.57 0.53 17.45
N CYS A 167 -13.70 1.81 17.09
CA CYS A 167 -14.96 2.55 17.11
C CYS A 167 -16.01 1.88 16.22
N TYR A 168 -15.67 1.53 14.98
CA TYR A 168 -16.64 0.89 14.08
C TYR A 168 -16.99 -0.53 14.53
N TYR A 169 -16.01 -1.30 15.03
CA TYR A 169 -16.25 -2.62 15.64
C TYR A 169 -17.29 -2.54 16.77
N LEU A 170 -17.16 -1.54 17.66
CA LEU A 170 -18.09 -1.34 18.78
C LEU A 170 -19.48 -0.87 18.31
N CYS A 171 -19.55 -0.02 17.30
CA CYS A 171 -20.80 0.38 16.66
C CYS A 171 -21.58 -0.82 16.13
N ILE A 172 -20.92 -1.77 15.45
CA ILE A 172 -21.54 -3.00 14.94
C ILE A 172 -21.94 -3.95 16.07
N LYS A 173 -21.18 -3.98 17.17
CA LYS A 173 -21.58 -4.70 18.40
C LYS A 173 -22.68 -4.00 19.22
N LYS A 174 -23.28 -2.92 18.70
CA LYS A 174 -24.31 -2.10 19.36
C LYS A 174 -23.84 -1.43 20.67
N ASN A 175 -22.54 -1.33 20.90
CA ASN A 175 -21.99 -0.64 22.07
C ASN A 175 -21.53 0.78 21.70
N LYS A 176 -22.47 1.63 21.26
CA LYS A 176 -22.19 2.98 20.77
C LYS A 176 -21.65 3.92 21.86
N ILE A 177 -22.06 3.71 23.12
CA ILE A 177 -21.58 4.52 24.25
C ILE A 177 -20.08 4.34 24.41
N LEU A 178 -19.58 3.10 24.39
CA LEU A 178 -18.15 2.84 24.51
C LEU A 178 -17.36 3.40 23.33
N ALA A 179 -17.90 3.34 22.11
CA ALA A 179 -17.28 3.95 20.93
C ALA A 179 -17.15 5.48 21.09
N ILE A 180 -18.19 6.16 21.59
CA ILE A 180 -18.17 7.60 21.86
C ILE A 180 -17.15 7.94 22.95
N LEU A 181 -17.10 7.16 24.03
CA LEU A 181 -16.12 7.37 25.12
C LEU A 181 -14.68 7.24 24.61
N ILE A 182 -14.39 6.25 23.76
CA ILE A 182 -13.06 6.08 23.15
C ILE A 182 -12.74 7.26 22.22
N ALA A 183 -13.70 7.71 21.40
CA ALA A 183 -13.52 8.87 20.53
C ALA A 183 -13.21 10.14 21.34
N LEU A 184 -13.99 10.44 22.38
CA LEU A 184 -13.77 11.60 23.25
C LEU A 184 -12.42 11.52 23.99
N LEU A 185 -12.08 10.34 24.50
CA LEU A 185 -10.79 10.10 25.14
C LEU A 185 -9.64 10.32 24.16
N SER A 186 -9.76 9.85 22.92
CA SER A 186 -8.72 10.05 21.91
C SER A 186 -8.50 11.52 21.55
N ILE A 187 -9.57 12.32 21.48
CA ILE A 187 -9.48 13.77 21.27
C ILE A 187 -8.78 14.43 22.46
N LEU A 188 -9.21 14.09 23.69
CA LEU A 188 -8.61 14.64 24.90
C LEU A 188 -7.10 14.37 24.92
N ILE A 189 -6.69 13.11 24.69
CA ILE A 189 -5.28 12.77 24.73
C ILE A 189 -4.49 13.42 23.59
N ALA A 190 -5.07 13.53 22.38
CA ALA A 190 -4.45 14.26 21.27
C ALA A 190 -4.22 15.73 21.62
N THR A 191 -5.21 16.41 22.21
CA THR A 191 -5.07 17.82 22.63
C THR A 191 -4.05 18.04 23.74
N MET A 192 -3.83 17.03 24.59
CA MET A 192 -2.85 17.12 25.67
C MET A 192 -1.41 16.78 25.22
N GLY A 193 -1.20 16.39 23.96
CA GLY A 193 0.13 16.07 23.43
C GLY A 193 0.75 14.76 23.94
N TYR A 194 0.08 14.01 24.83
CA TYR A 194 0.62 12.80 25.46
C TYR A 194 0.70 11.57 24.53
N LEU A 195 0.08 11.61 23.35
CA LEU A 195 0.11 10.52 22.35
C LEU A 195 0.94 10.84 21.10
N ASN A 196 1.91 11.75 21.21
CA ASN A 196 3.12 11.60 20.39
C ASN A 196 3.87 10.37 20.89
N ILE A 197 3.30 9.19 20.65
CA ILE A 197 3.94 7.91 20.92
C ILE A 197 5.15 7.85 19.98
N GLU A 198 6.28 8.34 20.46
CA GLU A 198 7.62 8.18 19.86
C GLU A 198 8.10 6.73 19.95
N VAL A 199 7.26 5.76 20.35
CA VAL A 199 7.65 4.35 20.50
C VAL A 199 8.28 3.83 19.21
N PHE A 200 7.80 4.24 18.03
CA PHE A 200 8.44 3.86 16.76
C PHE A 200 9.66 4.71 16.37
N GLN A 201 9.82 5.90 16.94
CA GLN A 201 10.96 6.78 16.69
C GLN A 201 12.22 6.28 17.41
N TYR A 202 12.07 5.59 18.54
CA TYR A 202 13.18 4.95 19.27
C TYR A 202 13.61 3.58 18.72
N PHE A 203 12.75 2.86 17.98
CA PHE A 203 13.07 1.53 17.44
C PHE A 203 13.73 1.53 16.05
N SER A 204 13.91 2.69 15.42
CA SER A 204 14.60 2.79 14.13
C SER A 204 15.71 3.82 14.25
N PRO A 205 16.99 3.41 14.22
CA PRO A 205 18.06 4.38 14.04
C PRO A 205 17.75 5.13 12.75
N PRO A 206 17.53 6.47 12.80
CA PRO A 206 17.42 7.26 11.59
C PRO A 206 18.71 7.00 10.83
N GLU A 207 18.60 6.69 9.54
CA GLU A 207 19.75 6.29 8.70
C GLU A 207 20.29 4.86 8.88
N SER A 208 19.50 3.85 9.28
CA SER A 208 19.93 2.44 9.25
C SER A 208 19.21 1.59 8.21
N GLU A 209 19.85 0.50 7.76
CA GLU A 209 19.20 -0.49 6.88
C GLU A 209 18.00 -1.16 7.57
N LEU A 210 18.12 -1.44 8.87
CA LEU A 210 17.00 -1.96 9.67
C LEU A 210 15.85 -0.94 9.74
N GLY A 211 16.15 0.33 9.96
CA GLY A 211 15.15 1.40 9.94
C GLY A 211 14.42 1.44 8.60
N LEU A 212 15.16 1.39 7.49
CA LEU A 212 14.56 1.41 6.15
C LEU A 212 13.67 0.18 5.90
N PHE A 213 14.10 -0.99 6.38
CA PHE A 213 13.32 -2.22 6.32
C PHE A 213 12.02 -2.09 7.13
N LEU A 214 12.10 -1.59 8.36
CA LEU A 214 10.93 -1.42 9.23
C LEU A 214 9.94 -0.40 8.64
N GLN A 215 10.42 0.68 8.02
CA GLN A 215 9.54 1.64 7.34
C GLN A 215 8.87 1.04 6.11
N GLY A 216 9.60 0.25 5.31
CA GLY A 216 9.00 -0.49 4.20
C GLY A 216 7.95 -1.49 4.69
N LEU A 217 8.26 -2.24 5.76
CA LEU A 217 7.34 -3.21 6.35
C LEU A 217 6.08 -2.52 6.89
N LYS A 218 6.24 -1.37 7.55
CA LYS A 218 5.14 -0.52 8.02
C LYS A 218 4.27 -0.07 6.86
N ALA A 219 4.86 0.44 5.78
CA ALA A 219 4.11 0.83 4.59
C ALA A 219 3.33 -0.36 4.01
N GLY A 220 3.95 -1.54 3.88
CA GLY A 220 3.29 -2.75 3.39
C GLY A 220 2.14 -3.25 4.28
N LEU A 221 2.34 -3.26 5.60
CA LEU A 221 1.35 -3.74 6.59
C LEU A 221 0.13 -2.83 6.74
N LEU A 222 0.26 -1.56 6.36
CA LEU A 222 -0.73 -0.53 6.66
C LEU A 222 -1.33 0.12 5.41
N SER A 223 -1.03 -0.42 4.22
CA SER A 223 -1.61 0.03 2.95
C SER A 223 -3.06 -0.44 2.76
N PHE A 224 -3.96 -0.11 3.69
CA PHE A 224 -5.40 -0.38 3.57
C PHE A 224 -6.01 0.52 2.50
N GLY A 225 -6.91 0.02 1.65
CA GLY A 225 -7.50 0.83 0.57
C GLY A 225 -6.58 1.06 -0.64
N GLY A 226 -5.50 0.30 -0.75
CA GLY A 226 -4.64 0.23 -1.93
C GLY A 226 -3.35 1.04 -1.83
N ALA A 227 -2.55 0.98 -2.90
CA ALA A 227 -1.16 1.47 -2.88
C ALA A 227 -0.95 2.96 -2.53
N TYR A 228 -1.98 3.80 -2.64
CA TYR A 228 -1.87 5.24 -2.35
C TYR A 228 -1.74 5.53 -0.85
N THR A 229 -2.29 4.68 0.00
CA THR A 229 -2.31 4.89 1.45
C THR A 229 -0.95 4.58 2.09
N ALA A 230 -0.03 3.99 1.32
CA ALA A 230 1.37 3.82 1.69
C ALA A 230 2.17 5.12 1.69
N LEU A 231 1.77 6.11 0.88
CA LEU A 231 2.58 7.31 0.63
C LEU A 231 2.85 8.13 1.90
N PRO A 232 1.87 8.38 2.80
CA PRO A 232 2.13 9.07 4.06
C PRO A 232 3.11 8.34 4.97
N PHE A 233 3.10 6.99 4.97
CA PHE A 233 4.05 6.20 5.76
C PHE A 233 5.48 6.31 5.23
N LEU A 234 5.64 6.25 3.91
CA LEU A 234 6.93 6.42 3.27
C LEU A 234 7.45 7.85 3.44
N LYS A 235 6.57 8.87 3.33
CA LYS A 235 6.93 10.26 3.57
C LYS A 235 7.44 10.45 5.00
N SER A 236 6.59 10.14 5.98
CA SER A 236 6.91 10.34 7.41
C SER A 236 8.07 9.50 7.92
N GLY A 237 8.36 8.37 7.27
CA GLY A 237 9.42 7.46 7.72
C GLY A 237 10.79 7.66 7.07
N ILE A 238 10.85 8.36 5.92
CA ILE A 238 12.08 8.43 5.10
C ILE A 238 12.48 9.88 4.80
N VAL A 239 11.53 10.74 4.46
CA VAL A 239 11.81 12.12 4.04
C VAL A 239 12.32 12.92 5.24
N GLY A 240 13.49 13.56 5.10
CA GLY A 240 14.17 14.27 6.19
C GLY A 240 14.87 13.37 7.21
N HIS A 241 14.74 12.04 7.10
CA HIS A 241 15.40 11.06 7.99
C HIS A 241 16.60 10.37 7.36
N TYR A 242 16.75 10.45 6.04
CA TYR A 242 17.91 9.93 5.30
C TYR A 242 18.55 11.06 4.50
N GLN A 243 19.88 11.13 4.54
CA GLN A 243 20.63 12.12 3.78
C GLN A 243 20.30 12.05 2.28
N GLY A 244 20.02 13.21 1.68
CA GLY A 244 19.67 13.31 0.26
C GLY A 244 18.22 12.95 -0.08
N VAL A 245 17.36 12.71 0.92
CA VAL A 245 15.92 12.47 0.71
C VAL A 245 15.09 13.61 1.32
N ASP A 246 14.82 14.65 0.55
CA ASP A 246 13.99 15.79 0.93
C ASP A 246 12.58 15.74 0.29
N GLU A 247 11.77 16.77 0.54
CA GLU A 247 10.41 16.83 -0.01
C GLU A 247 10.41 16.92 -1.54
N ASP A 248 11.40 17.57 -2.15
CA ASP A 248 11.48 17.71 -3.60
C ASP A 248 11.76 16.36 -4.25
N VAL A 249 12.71 15.58 -3.72
CA VAL A 249 12.99 14.21 -4.13
C VAL A 249 11.74 13.32 -3.99
N PHE A 250 10.96 13.50 -2.92
CA PHE A 250 9.73 12.76 -2.73
C PHE A 250 8.69 13.05 -3.83
N PHE A 251 8.43 14.33 -4.12
CA PHE A 251 7.46 14.72 -5.14
C PHE A 251 7.91 14.36 -6.56
N ASP A 252 9.20 14.55 -6.87
CA ASP A 252 9.81 14.13 -8.13
C ASP A 252 9.65 12.63 -8.34
N GLY A 253 9.94 11.82 -7.31
CA GLY A 253 9.80 10.38 -7.36
C GLY A 253 8.36 9.92 -7.62
N ILE A 254 7.34 10.58 -7.04
CA ILE A 254 5.94 10.24 -7.34
C ILE A 254 5.61 10.55 -8.80
N ALA A 255 6.04 11.71 -9.31
CA ALA A 255 5.80 12.08 -10.71
C ALA A 255 6.49 11.11 -11.68
N LEU A 256 7.75 10.76 -11.40
CA LEU A 256 8.54 9.82 -12.16
C LEU A 256 7.97 8.40 -12.17
N THR A 257 7.49 7.92 -11.02
CA THR A 257 6.85 6.60 -10.95
C THR A 257 5.50 6.56 -11.64
N GLY A 258 4.80 7.70 -11.76
CA GLY A 258 3.55 7.81 -12.50
C GLY A 258 3.68 7.64 -14.01
N VAL A 259 4.86 7.84 -14.60
CA VAL A 259 5.09 7.76 -16.06
C VAL A 259 5.66 6.41 -16.52
N ILE A 260 5.97 5.50 -15.59
CA ILE A 260 6.55 4.18 -15.87
C ILE A 260 5.51 3.08 -15.59
N PRO A 261 5.52 1.96 -16.32
CA PRO A 261 4.68 0.81 -16.00
C PRO A 261 5.18 0.14 -14.71
N ALA A 262 4.69 0.62 -13.58
CA ALA A 262 4.98 0.06 -12.28
C ALA A 262 3.76 0.16 -11.35
N PRO A 263 3.56 -0.81 -10.44
CA PRO A 263 2.66 -0.61 -9.32
C PRO A 263 3.08 0.63 -8.53
N LEU A 264 2.13 1.49 -8.17
CA LEU A 264 2.42 2.74 -7.45
C LEU A 264 3.25 2.52 -6.18
N LEU A 265 3.00 1.41 -5.48
CA LEU A 265 3.72 1.04 -4.27
C LEU A 265 5.24 0.85 -4.49
N MET A 266 5.67 0.63 -5.74
CA MET A 266 7.07 0.58 -6.12
C MET A 266 7.79 1.93 -6.00
N PHE A 267 7.06 3.04 -5.80
CA PHE A 267 7.64 4.32 -5.39
C PHE A 267 8.53 4.19 -4.16
N GLY A 268 8.23 3.30 -3.21
CA GLY A 268 9.12 3.02 -2.10
C GLY A 268 10.52 2.57 -2.55
N THR A 269 10.64 1.84 -3.66
CA THR A 269 11.93 1.42 -4.25
C THR A 269 12.79 2.62 -4.64
N PHE A 270 12.19 3.68 -5.20
CA PHE A 270 12.88 4.92 -5.53
C PHE A 270 13.41 5.59 -4.25
N LEU A 271 12.57 5.73 -3.24
CA LEU A 271 12.97 6.32 -1.95
C LEU A 271 14.06 5.52 -1.24
N GLY A 272 13.97 4.19 -1.24
CA GLY A 272 15.02 3.34 -0.70
C GLY A 272 16.33 3.50 -1.45
N TYR A 273 16.27 3.66 -2.78
CA TYR A 273 17.47 3.94 -3.57
C TYR A 273 18.07 5.31 -3.25
N MET A 274 17.25 6.34 -3.03
CA MET A 274 17.74 7.65 -2.58
C MET A 274 18.34 7.60 -1.18
N ALA A 275 17.79 6.77 -0.30
CA ALA A 275 18.29 6.61 1.07
C ALA A 275 19.62 5.84 1.15
N ARG A 276 19.79 4.77 0.37
CA ARG A 276 20.88 3.78 0.54
C ARG A 276 21.40 3.16 -0.77
N GLY A 277 21.09 3.74 -1.93
CA GLY A 277 21.49 3.22 -3.24
C GLY A 277 20.87 1.85 -3.55
N TRP A 278 21.62 0.99 -4.24
CA TRP A 278 21.11 -0.29 -4.73
C TRP A 278 20.56 -1.20 -3.62
N SER A 279 21.26 -1.30 -2.48
CA SER A 279 20.82 -2.10 -1.34
C SER A 279 19.55 -1.54 -0.72
N GLY A 280 19.46 -0.21 -0.58
CA GLY A 280 18.29 0.48 -0.08
C GLY A 280 17.03 0.22 -0.89
N GLY A 281 17.14 0.37 -2.21
CA GLY A 281 16.03 0.10 -3.13
C GLY A 281 15.56 -1.36 -3.02
N LEU A 282 16.47 -2.32 -3.05
CA LEU A 282 16.14 -3.74 -2.90
C LEU A 282 15.47 -4.05 -1.55
N LEU A 283 16.06 -3.56 -0.47
CA LEU A 283 15.66 -3.86 0.90
C LEU A 283 14.25 -3.32 1.20
N ILE A 284 13.97 -2.08 0.79
CA ILE A 284 12.63 -1.52 1.01
C ILE A 284 11.58 -2.18 0.13
N THR A 285 11.91 -2.57 -1.11
CA THR A 285 10.98 -3.32 -1.97
C THR A 285 10.62 -4.65 -1.32
N ILE A 286 11.61 -5.39 -0.80
CA ILE A 286 11.36 -6.64 -0.07
C ILE A 286 10.42 -6.36 1.11
N ALA A 287 10.73 -5.35 1.93
CA ALA A 287 9.97 -5.04 3.12
C ALA A 287 8.50 -4.66 2.82
N ILE A 288 8.27 -3.84 1.80
CA ILE A 288 6.94 -3.39 1.37
C ILE A 288 6.07 -4.54 0.90
N PHE A 289 6.62 -5.46 0.10
CA PHE A 289 5.84 -6.52 -0.53
C PHE A 289 5.80 -7.82 0.28
N LEU A 290 6.67 -7.97 1.28
CA LEU A 290 6.71 -9.14 2.15
C LEU A 290 5.34 -9.42 2.82
N PRO A 291 4.63 -8.43 3.41
CA PRO A 291 3.28 -8.64 3.94
C PRO A 291 2.31 -9.22 2.92
N ALA A 292 2.24 -8.63 1.71
CA ALA A 292 1.34 -9.07 0.64
C ALA A 292 1.63 -10.51 0.20
N PHE A 293 2.91 -10.89 0.10
CA PHE A 293 3.29 -12.29 -0.14
C PHE A 293 2.86 -13.22 0.99
N LEU A 294 3.11 -12.86 2.25
CA LEU A 294 2.75 -13.68 3.41
C LEU A 294 1.23 -13.83 3.55
N PHE A 295 0.49 -12.74 3.44
CA PHE A 295 -0.97 -12.73 3.51
C PHE A 295 -1.59 -13.59 2.43
N THR A 296 -1.02 -13.57 1.23
CA THR A 296 -1.55 -14.37 0.12
C THR A 296 -1.11 -15.84 0.17
N LEU A 297 0.19 -16.13 0.32
CA LEU A 297 0.73 -17.48 0.23
C LEU A 297 0.40 -18.35 1.45
N ILE A 298 0.29 -17.71 2.62
CA ILE A 298 0.09 -18.39 3.90
C ILE A 298 -1.28 -18.00 4.46
N GLY A 299 -1.60 -16.71 4.47
CA GLY A 299 -2.76 -16.15 5.17
C GLY A 299 -4.12 -16.29 4.46
N HIS A 300 -4.18 -16.60 3.15
CA HIS A 300 -5.41 -16.46 2.36
C HIS A 300 -6.62 -17.16 2.99
N LYS A 301 -6.47 -18.43 3.39
CA LYS A 301 -7.56 -19.21 4.03
C LYS A 301 -7.97 -18.66 5.40
N TYR A 302 -7.03 -18.06 6.13
CA TYR A 302 -7.27 -17.48 7.44
C TYR A 302 -8.03 -16.16 7.31
N PHE A 303 -7.60 -15.27 6.40
CA PHE A 303 -8.30 -14.02 6.14
C PHE A 303 -9.69 -14.25 5.54
N GLU A 304 -9.88 -15.27 4.69
CA GLU A 304 -11.22 -15.65 4.21
C GLU A 304 -12.16 -16.04 5.37
N ARG A 305 -11.64 -16.61 6.47
CA ARG A 305 -12.44 -16.91 7.68
C ARG A 305 -12.70 -15.65 8.49
N ILE A 306 -11.69 -14.79 8.68
CA ILE A 306 -11.84 -13.51 9.39
C ILE A 306 -12.93 -12.65 8.76
N LEU A 307 -12.92 -12.50 7.43
CA LEU A 307 -13.90 -11.67 6.74
C LEU A 307 -15.33 -12.23 6.77
N LYS A 308 -15.51 -13.52 7.09
CA LYS A 308 -16.86 -14.08 7.36
C LYS A 308 -17.40 -13.66 8.72
N HIS A 309 -16.54 -13.24 9.66
CA HIS A 309 -16.96 -12.70 10.95
C HIS A 309 -17.27 -11.21 10.84
N LYS A 310 -18.56 -10.86 10.80
CA LYS A 310 -19.04 -9.48 10.62
C LYS A 310 -18.34 -8.43 11.52
N PRO A 311 -18.10 -8.66 12.82
CA PRO A 311 -17.43 -7.66 13.65
C PRO A 311 -15.97 -7.42 13.23
N LEU A 312 -15.25 -8.46 12.82
CA LEU A 312 -13.84 -8.32 12.40
C LEU A 312 -13.74 -7.66 11.02
N HIS A 313 -14.68 -7.95 10.12
CA HIS A 313 -14.81 -7.19 8.87
C HIS A 313 -15.04 -5.71 9.15
N ALA A 314 -15.97 -5.40 10.06
CA ALA A 314 -16.24 -4.03 10.48
C ALA A 314 -14.98 -3.35 11.03
N PHE A 315 -14.19 -4.02 11.89
CA PHE A 315 -12.94 -3.44 12.36
C PHE A 315 -12.05 -2.95 11.19
N LEU A 316 -11.93 -3.74 10.10
CA LEU A 316 -11.15 -3.36 8.93
C LEU A 316 -11.80 -2.24 8.11
N ASP A 317 -13.13 -2.18 8.04
CA ASP A 317 -13.86 -1.06 7.43
C ASP A 317 -13.58 0.25 8.19
N GLY A 318 -13.57 0.19 9.53
CA GLY A 318 -13.25 1.34 10.38
C GLY A 318 -11.77 1.76 10.30
N VAL A 319 -10.84 0.81 10.17
CA VAL A 319 -9.42 1.10 9.88
C VAL A 319 -9.31 1.82 8.55
N SER A 320 -9.98 1.30 7.51
CA SER A 320 -9.95 1.89 6.16
C SER A 320 -10.57 3.28 6.11
N ALA A 321 -11.59 3.56 6.93
CA ALA A 321 -12.20 4.88 7.03
C ALA A 321 -11.32 5.89 7.78
N GLY A 322 -10.41 5.43 8.66
CA GLY A 322 -9.48 6.29 9.38
C GLY A 322 -8.23 6.68 8.59
N VAL A 323 -7.97 5.99 7.47
CA VAL A 323 -6.85 6.25 6.53
C VAL A 323 -7.18 7.41 5.60
#